data_AF-A0A8T5HE32-F1
#
_entry.id   AF-A0A8T5HE32-F1
#
_cell.length_a   1.000
_cell.length_b   1.000
_cell.length_c   1.000
_cell.angle_alpha   90.00
_cell.angle_beta   90.00
_cell.angle_gamma   90.00
#
_symmetry.space_group_name_H-M   'P 1'
#
loop_
_entity.id
_entity.type
_entity.pdbx_description
1 polymer ?
#
loop_
_entity_poly.entity_id
_entity_poly.type
_entity_poly.pdbx_seq_one_letter_code
_entity_poly.pdbx_strand_id
1 'polypeptide(L)' 'MCKEKIKGICKDHYTKKCEVSIIQLVNHVGEKFKVTKRVPELNTAETKIFRSKKEAIGQFEEWLE' A
#
# COMPACT_ATOMS: atom_id res chain seq x y z
N MET A 1 5.96 11.87 -11.48
CA MET A 1 5.22 12.61 -10.43
C MET A 1 4.20 11.66 -9.79
N CYS A 2 3.97 11.71 -8.47
CA CYS A 2 2.96 10.88 -7.81
C CYS A 2 1.58 11.54 -7.93
N LYS A 3 0.58 10.85 -8.48
CA LYS A 3 -0.74 11.46 -8.79
C LYS A 3 -1.82 11.19 -7.75
N GLU A 4 -1.80 10.04 -7.08
CA GLU A 4 -2.89 9.61 -6.20
C GLU A 4 -2.33 8.80 -5.02
N LYS A 5 -2.81 9.07 -3.81
CA LYS A 5 -2.40 8.37 -2.58
C LYS A 5 -3.64 8.01 -1.74
N ILE A 6 -3.88 6.72 -1.56
CA ILE A 6 -4.93 6.21 -0.67
C ILE A 6 -4.24 5.62 0.56
N LYS A 7 -4.77 5.88 1.74
CA LYS A 7 -4.29 5.35 3.02
C LYS A 7 -5.45 4.63 3.72
N GLY A 8 -5.17 3.47 4.27
CA GLY A 8 -6.07 2.71 5.13
C GLY A 8 -5.35 2.26 6.39
N ILE A 9 -6.11 2.00 7.44
CA ILE A 9 -5.58 1.52 8.72
C ILE A 9 -6.17 0.12 8.93
N CYS A 10 -5.30 -0.89 9.06
CA CYS A 10 -5.68 -2.23 9.47
C CYS A 10 -5.47 -2.43 10.96
N LYS A 11 -6.28 -3.32 11.53
CA LYS A 11 -6.12 -3.83 12.89
C LYS A 11 -5.92 -5.32 12.80
N ASP A 12 -4.71 -5.77 13.09
CA ASP A 12 -4.44 -7.20 13.21
C ASP A 12 -5.16 -7.76 14.45
N HIS A 13 -5.48 -9.05 14.42
CA HIS A 13 -6.15 -9.78 15.51
C HIS A 13 -5.37 -9.67 16.84
N TYR A 14 -4.05 -9.43 16.76
CA TYR A 14 -3.16 -9.18 17.90
C TYR A 14 -3.06 -7.70 18.35
N THR A 15 -4.03 -6.84 17.99
CA THR A 15 -4.11 -5.41 18.38
C THR A 15 -3.02 -4.49 17.84
N LYS A 16 -2.24 -4.93 16.85
CA LYS A 16 -1.23 -4.07 16.24
C LYS A 16 -1.85 -3.18 15.17
N LYS A 17 -1.62 -1.88 15.27
CA LYS A 17 -2.06 -0.93 14.25
C LYS A 17 -1.10 -1.02 13.08
N CYS A 18 -1.64 -1.27 11.89
CA CYS A 18 -0.88 -1.23 10.65
C CYS A 18 -1.47 -0.18 9.71
N GLU A 19 -0.59 0.54 9.01
CA GLU A 19 -0.95 1.55 8.03
C GLU A 19 -0.65 1.00 6.64
N VAL A 20 -1.67 0.86 5.81
CA VAL A 20 -1.49 0.47 4.41
C VAL A 20 -1.70 1.68 3.54
N SER A 21 -0.85 1.86 2.53
CA SER A 21 -0.99 2.97 1.58
C SER A 21 -0.70 2.52 0.18
N ILE A 22 -1.45 3.03 -0.79
CA ILE A 22 -1.20 2.86 -2.21
C ILE A 22 -0.86 4.22 -2.82
N ILE A 23 0.17 4.25 -3.65
CA ILE A 23 0.65 5.45 -4.34
C ILE A 23 0.76 5.13 -5.83
N GLN A 24 0.11 5.94 -6.66
CA GLN A 24 0.28 5.88 -8.11
C GLN A 24 1.52 6.68 -8.53
N LEU A 25 2.46 5.98 -9.16
CA LEU A 25 3.69 6.51 -9.73
C LEU A 25 3.51 6.65 -11.24
N VAL A 26 3.37 7.88 -11.73
CA VAL A 26 3.29 8.15 -13.17
C VAL A 26 4.62 8.72 -13.65
N ASN A 27 5.28 7.97 -14.51
CA ASN A 27 6.55 8.34 -15.15
C ASN A 27 6.43 8.29 -16.67
N HIS A 28 7.45 8.78 -17.38
CA HIS A 28 7.52 8.81 -18.86
C HIS A 28 7.39 7.43 -19.52
N VAL A 29 7.63 6.35 -18.77
CA VAL A 29 7.61 4.96 -19.23
C VAL A 29 6.24 4.28 -18.98
N GLY A 30 5.37 4.90 -18.19
CA GLY A 30 4.06 4.37 -17.85
C GLY A 30 3.68 4.55 -16.38
N GLU A 31 2.57 3.91 -16.01
CA GLU A 31 1.97 3.99 -14.69
C GLU A 31 2.33 2.75 -13.86
N LYS A 32 2.72 2.97 -12.61
CA LYS A 32 2.97 1.92 -11.62
C LYS A 32 2.24 2.26 -10.33
N PHE A 33 1.94 1.25 -9.52
CA PHE A 33 1.24 1.40 -8.26
C PHE A 33 2.11 0.80 -7.15
N LYS A 34 2.46 1.61 -6.16
CA LYS A 34 3.28 1.18 -5.02
C LYS A 34 2.35 1.02 -3.81
N VAL A 35 2.26 -0.19 -3.28
CA VAL A 35 1.53 -0.49 -2.04
C VAL A 35 2.55 -0.66 -0.93
N THR A 36 2.36 0.03 0.19
CA THR A 36 3.24 -0.02 1.36
C THR A 36 2.41 -0.30 2.61
N LYS A 37 2.74 -1.40 3.32
CA LYS A 37 2.22 -1.73 4.65
C LYS A 37 3.26 -1.38 5.69
N ARG A 38 2.92 -0.53 6.65
CA ARG A 38 3.80 -0.10 7.74
C ARG A 38 3.22 -0.58 9.05
N VAL A 39 4.06 -1.18 9.89
CA VAL A 39 3.72 -1.55 11.26
C VAL A 39 4.54 -0.64 12.18
N PRO A 40 4.03 0.54 12.57
CA PRO A 40 4.79 1.52 13.36
C PRO A 40 5.33 0.93 14.67
N GLU A 41 4.57 0.06 15.31
CA GLU A 41 4.97 -0.60 16.57
C GLU A 41 6.19 -1.51 16.41
N LEU A 42 6.40 -2.09 15.22
CA LEU A 42 7.56 -2.92 14.90
C LEU A 42 8.65 -2.14 14.14
N ASN A 43 8.40 -0.86 13.84
CA ASN A 43 9.21 -0.04 12.93
C ASN A 43 9.54 -0.74 11.60
N THR A 44 8.63 -1.60 11.11
CA THR A 44 8.79 -2.34 9.85
C THR A 44 7.89 -1.76 8.77
N ALA A 45 8.35 -1.87 7.52
CA ALA A 45 7.57 -1.51 6.35
C ALA A 45 7.80 -2.51 5.22
N GLU A 46 6.71 -3.07 4.71
CA GLU A 46 6.69 -3.92 3.51
C GLU A 46 6.20 -3.09 2.32
N THR A 47 6.82 -3.24 1.16
CA THR A 47 6.48 -2.51 -0.06
C THR A 47 6.41 -3.44 -1.26
N LYS A 48 5.34 -3.35 -2.04
CA LYS A 48 5.15 -4.04 -3.31
C LYS A 48 4.83 -3.03 -4.42
N ILE A 49 5.31 -3.31 -5.64
CA ILE A 49 5.08 -2.46 -6.82
C ILE A 49 4.37 -3.28 -7.88
N PHE A 50 3.27 -2.75 -8.40
CA PHE A 50 2.42 -3.36 -9.40
C PHE A 50 2.37 -2.49 -10.65
N ARG A 51 2.07 -3.12 -11.79
CA ARG A 51 1.82 -2.43 -13.07
C ARG A 51 0.34 -2.10 -13.28
N SER A 52 -0.56 -2.83 -12.60
CA SER A 52 -2.00 -2.65 -12.73
C SER A 52 -2.60 -2.08 -11.45
N LYS A 53 -3.55 -1.12 -11.59
CA LYS A 53 -4.30 -0.57 -10.45
C LYS A 53 -5.07 -1.66 -9.71
N LYS A 54 -5.67 -2.60 -10.45
CA LYS A 54 -6.48 -3.69 -9.90
C LYS A 54 -5.67 -4.60 -8.96
N GLU A 55 -4.47 -4.99 -9.37
CA GLU A 55 -3.58 -5.83 -8.54
C GLU A 55 -3.14 -5.11 -7.26
N ALA A 56 -2.84 -3.81 -7.38
CA ALA A 56 -2.46 -3.00 -6.24
C ALA A 56 -3.61 -2.79 -5.25
N ILE A 57 -4.84 -2.63 -5.74
CA ILE A 57 -6.05 -2.55 -4.90
C ILE A 57 -6.29 -3.89 -4.21
N GLY A 58 -6.20 -5.02 -4.93
CA GLY A 58 -6.37 -6.34 -4.32
C GLY A 58 -5.36 -6.60 -3.19
N GLN A 59 -4.09 -6.23 -3.39
CA GLN A 59 -3.09 -6.32 -2.32
C GLN A 59 -3.36 -5.38 -1.14
N PHE A 60 -3.89 -4.18 -1.43
CA PHE A 60 -4.25 -3.20 -0.40
C PHE A 60 -5.42 -3.71 0.46
N GLU A 61 -6.44 -4.29 -0.16
CA GLU A 61 -7.59 -4.89 0.53
C GLU A 61 -7.19 -6.14 1.32
N GLU A 62 -6.35 -7.02 0.75
CA GLU A 62 -5.81 -8.20 1.46
C GLU A 62 -5.03 -7.80 2.72
N TRP A 63 -4.37 -6.64 2.72
CA TRP A 63 -3.66 -6.14 3.89
C TRP A 63 -4.54 -5.34 4.86
N LEU A 64 -5.74 -4.97 4.44
CA LEU A 64 -6.72 -4.27 5.27
C LEU A 64 -7.61 -5.21 6.08
N GLU A 65 -7.89 -6.39 5.52
CA GLU A 65 -8.58 -7.51 6.17
C GLU A 65 -7.76 -8.10 7.33
#